data_AF-A0A8C6JHL2-F1
#
_entry.id   AF-A0A8C6JHL2-F1
#
_cell.length_a   1.000
_cell.length_b   1.000
_cell.length_c   1.000
_cell.angle_alpha   90.00
_cell.angle_beta   90.00
_cell.angle_gamma   90.00
#
_symmetry.space_group_name_H-M   'P 1'
#
loop_
_entity.id
_entity.type
_entity.pdbx_description
1 polymer ?
#
loop_
_entity_poly.entity_id
_entity_poly.type
_entity_poly.pdbx_seq_one_letter_code
_entity_poly.pdbx_strand_id
1 'polypeptide(L)'
;LKVLNGFWVPLGPALCSTHDHFLLHREWMVESYAPWCPAYQNLQPEWEKFAEWGEDLEVNIAKVDVTEQPGLSGRFVITALPTIYHCKDGEFRRYRGTRTKSDFINFISGEEWKSIEPVSSQFGLSSFLMSSMSALFQLSMWISHCHNYLTENAGIPVWGWYAVFTLATLFSRLILGLIIVFLADCICPSKK
;
A
#
# COMPACT_ATOMS: atom_id res chain seq x y z
N LEU A 1 -9.30 -3.97 -8.35
CA LEU A 1 -9.49 -2.67 -9.03
C LEU A 1 -10.65 -2.78 -10.00
N LYS A 2 -11.63 -1.89 -9.90
CA LYS A 2 -12.73 -1.77 -10.88
C LYS A 2 -12.53 -0.45 -11.62
N VAL A 3 -12.11 -0.52 -12.88
CA VAL A 3 -12.09 0.66 -13.77
C VAL A 3 -13.53 0.90 -14.18
N LEU A 4 -14.00 2.13 -14.01
CA LEU A 4 -15.41 2.45 -14.24
C LEU A 4 -15.72 2.68 -15.73
N ASN A 5 -14.70 2.95 -16.56
CA ASN A 5 -14.84 3.21 -18.00
C ASN A 5 -14.71 1.93 -18.86
N GLY A 6 -15.32 0.82 -18.42
CA GLY A 6 -15.42 -0.41 -19.22
C GLY A 6 -14.14 -1.21 -19.48
N PHE A 7 -12.96 -0.74 -19.06
CA PHE A 7 -11.69 -1.42 -19.34
C PHE A 7 -11.20 -2.25 -18.14
N TRP A 8 -11.36 -3.58 -18.18
CA TRP A 8 -10.73 -4.47 -17.21
C TRP A 8 -9.20 -4.43 -17.39
N VAL A 9 -8.49 -3.66 -16.57
CA VAL A 9 -7.04 -3.84 -16.42
C VAL A 9 -6.78 -4.62 -15.13
N PRO A 10 -6.14 -5.80 -15.18
CA PRO A 10 -5.70 -6.52 -14.00
C PRO A 10 -4.45 -5.82 -13.41
N LEU A 11 -4.61 -4.61 -12.88
CA LEU A 11 -3.51 -3.83 -12.30
C LEU A 11 -3.19 -4.25 -10.84
N GLY A 12 -3.39 -5.52 -10.50
CA GLY A 12 -3.03 -6.04 -9.17
C GLY A 12 -1.55 -5.83 -8.82
N PRO A 13 -0.60 -6.13 -9.73
CA PRO A 13 0.82 -5.86 -9.52
C PRO A 13 1.28 -4.48 -9.99
N ALA A 14 0.42 -3.71 -10.68
CA ALA A 14 0.90 -2.67 -11.59
C ALA A 14 0.93 -1.24 -11.02
N LEU A 15 0.20 -0.97 -9.93
CA LEU A 15 0.56 0.16 -9.04
C LEU A 15 1.78 -0.19 -8.14
N CYS A 16 2.21 -1.45 -8.15
CA CYS A 16 3.21 -2.01 -7.24
C CYS A 16 4.60 -2.12 -7.89
N SER A 17 4.73 -2.04 -9.21
CA SER A 17 6.05 -2.11 -9.86
C SER A 17 6.26 -0.88 -10.72
N THR A 18 7.42 -0.25 -10.58
CA THR A 18 7.97 0.80 -11.47
C THR A 18 8.17 0.32 -12.92
N HIS A 19 7.50 -0.74 -13.36
CA HIS A 19 7.70 -1.43 -14.65
C HIS A 19 6.48 -1.38 -15.58
N ASP A 20 5.47 -0.55 -15.31
CA ASP A 20 4.31 -0.44 -16.19
C ASP A 20 4.41 0.74 -17.15
N HIS A 21 4.89 0.43 -18.35
CA HIS A 21 4.88 1.28 -19.55
C HIS A 21 3.48 1.87 -19.87
N PHE A 22 2.40 1.32 -19.28
CA PHE A 22 1.01 1.73 -19.46
C PHE A 22 0.57 2.93 -18.59
N LEU A 23 1.10 3.08 -17.37
CA LEU A 23 0.81 4.23 -16.50
C LEU A 23 1.64 5.47 -16.88
N LEU A 24 2.74 5.25 -17.61
CA LEU A 24 3.66 6.30 -18.06
C LEU A 24 3.16 7.08 -19.28
N HIS A 25 2.08 6.63 -19.93
CA HIS A 25 1.58 7.26 -21.17
C HIS A 25 0.12 7.73 -21.09
N ARG A 26 -0.56 7.51 -19.95
CA ARG A 26 -1.96 7.89 -19.81
C ARG A 26 -2.21 8.56 -18.47
N GLU A 27 -3.16 9.47 -18.45
CA GLU A 27 -3.62 10.15 -17.23
C GLU A 27 -4.60 9.25 -16.47
N TRP A 28 -4.41 9.15 -15.15
CA TRP A 28 -5.24 8.33 -14.27
C TRP A 28 -5.70 9.12 -13.05
N MET A 29 -6.97 8.95 -12.68
CA MET A 29 -7.50 9.35 -11.39
C MET A 29 -7.86 8.10 -10.60
N VAL A 30 -7.27 7.94 -9.41
CA VAL A 30 -7.41 6.75 -8.57
C VAL A 30 -7.97 7.13 -7.21
N GLU A 31 -9.16 6.61 -6.89
CA GLU A 31 -9.75 6.73 -5.57
C GLU A 31 -9.37 5.51 -4.71
N SER A 32 -8.86 5.77 -3.51
CA SER A 32 -8.69 4.74 -2.48
C SER A 32 -9.83 4.82 -1.48
N TYR A 33 -10.58 3.72 -1.35
CA TYR A 33 -11.76 3.64 -0.49
C TYR A 33 -11.74 2.41 0.42
N ALA A 34 -12.59 2.43 1.44
CA ALA A 34 -12.94 1.27 2.25
C ALA A 34 -14.47 1.17 2.38
N PRO A 35 -15.06 -0.02 2.26
CA PRO A 35 -16.52 -0.21 2.18
C PRO A 35 -17.26 0.19 3.46
N TRP A 36 -16.58 0.15 4.61
CA TRP A 36 -17.14 0.52 5.91
C TRP A 36 -17.06 2.03 6.22
N CYS A 37 -16.40 2.84 5.38
CA CYS A 37 -16.19 4.25 5.65
C CYS A 37 -17.43 5.08 5.25
N PRO A 38 -18.06 5.84 6.18
CA PRO A 38 -19.25 6.64 5.86
C PRO A 38 -18.95 7.79 4.88
N ALA A 39 -17.73 8.35 4.92
CA ALA A 39 -17.33 9.42 4.00
C ALA A 39 -17.21 8.92 2.55
N TYR A 40 -16.88 7.64 2.34
CA TYR A 40 -16.84 7.03 1.02
C TYR A 40 -18.24 6.93 0.40
N GLN A 41 -19.25 6.54 1.17
CA GLN A 41 -20.63 6.39 0.67
C GLN A 41 -21.18 7.69 0.08
N ASN A 42 -20.79 8.84 0.64
CA ASN A 42 -21.16 10.16 0.12
C ASN A 42 -20.41 10.53 -1.18
N LEU A 43 -19.17 10.05 -1.33
CA LEU A 43 -18.33 10.33 -2.50
C LEU A 43 -18.67 9.42 -3.70
N GLN A 44 -19.05 8.17 -3.42
CA GLN A 44 -19.35 7.16 -4.44
C GLN A 44 -20.25 7.68 -5.59
N PRO A 45 -21.42 8.31 -5.34
CA PRO A 45 -22.28 8.77 -6.44
C PRO A 45 -21.65 9.89 -7.27
N GLU A 46 -20.84 10.76 -6.67
CA GLU A 46 -20.13 11.82 -7.39
C GLU A 46 -18.96 11.26 -8.21
N TRP A 47 -18.28 10.24 -7.69
CA TRP A 47 -17.19 9.55 -8.38
C TRP A 47 -17.68 8.75 -9.58
N GLU A 48 -18.83 8.08 -9.47
CA GLU A 48 -19.47 7.34 -10.57
C GLU A 48 -19.93 8.29 -11.68
N LYS A 49 -20.54 9.43 -11.34
CA LYS A 49 -20.88 10.47 -12.33
C LYS A 49 -19.65 11.08 -12.98
N PHE A 50 -18.55 11.23 -12.25
CA PHE A 50 -17.29 11.71 -12.81
C PHE A 50 -16.66 10.68 -13.76
N ALA A 51 -16.79 9.38 -13.44
CA ALA A 51 -16.32 8.30 -14.30
C ALA A 51 -16.90 8.37 -15.72
N GLU A 52 -18.19 8.68 -15.85
CA GLU A 52 -18.86 8.86 -17.14
C GLU A 52 -18.19 9.90 -18.05
N TRP A 53 -17.55 10.92 -17.46
CA TRP A 53 -16.86 12.00 -18.18
C TRP A 53 -15.39 11.70 -18.46
N GLY A 54 -14.88 10.55 -17.99
CA GLY A 54 -13.46 10.20 -18.16
C GLY A 54 -13.07 10.00 -19.62
N GLU A 55 -13.96 9.47 -20.46
CA GLU A 55 -13.71 9.31 -21.89
C GLU A 55 -13.58 10.67 -22.60
N ASP A 56 -14.47 11.62 -22.29
CA ASP A 56 -14.43 12.98 -22.86
C ASP A 56 -13.19 13.77 -22.45
N LEU A 57 -12.68 13.52 -21.24
CA LEU A 57 -11.50 14.18 -20.68
C LEU A 57 -10.19 13.44 -20.97
N GLU A 58 -10.24 12.33 -21.70
CA GLU A 58 -9.11 11.44 -22.00
C GLU A 58 -8.37 10.94 -20.72
N VAL A 59 -9.10 10.81 -19.60
CA VAL A 59 -8.59 10.39 -18.29
C VAL A 59 -9.20 9.08 -17.84
N ASN A 60 -8.36 8.18 -17.34
CA ASN A 60 -8.80 6.88 -16.87
C ASN A 60 -9.16 6.95 -15.38
N ILE A 61 -10.34 6.48 -15.01
CA ILE A 61 -10.87 6.62 -13.65
C ILE A 61 -10.98 5.24 -12.99
N ALA A 62 -10.32 5.08 -11.85
CA ALA A 62 -10.19 3.82 -11.14
C ALA A 62 -10.50 3.96 -9.65
N LYS A 63 -10.97 2.86 -9.05
CA LYS A 63 -11.12 2.74 -7.60
C LYS A 63 -10.39 1.51 -7.05
N VAL A 64 -9.77 1.70 -5.88
CA VAL A 64 -8.97 0.72 -5.16
C VAL A 64 -9.57 0.51 -3.77
N ASP A 65 -9.87 -0.74 -3.44
CA ASP A 65 -10.24 -1.14 -2.09
C ASP A 65 -8.98 -1.36 -1.26
N VAL A 66 -8.78 -0.52 -0.24
CA VAL A 66 -7.60 -0.64 0.62
C VAL A 66 -7.72 -1.78 1.64
N THR A 67 -8.91 -2.36 1.82
CA THR A 67 -9.12 -3.49 2.73
C THR A 67 -8.65 -4.81 2.12
N GLU A 68 -8.79 -4.98 0.80
CA GLU A 68 -8.29 -6.14 0.07
C GLU A 68 -6.79 -6.04 -0.24
N GLN A 69 -6.26 -4.81 -0.31
CA GLN A 69 -4.87 -4.55 -0.75
C GLN A 69 -4.07 -3.69 0.26
N PRO A 70 -3.73 -4.23 1.45
CA PRO A 70 -3.01 -3.48 2.49
C PRO A 70 -1.57 -3.10 2.07
N GLY A 71 -0.99 -3.79 1.08
CA GLY A 71 0.32 -3.43 0.53
C GLY A 71 0.32 -2.09 -0.22
N LEU A 72 -0.81 -1.71 -0.86
CA LEU A 72 -0.91 -0.44 -1.58
C LEU A 72 -1.08 0.75 -0.62
N SER A 73 -1.86 0.58 0.45
CA SER A 73 -2.10 1.65 1.42
C SER A 73 -0.81 2.09 2.13
N GLY A 74 0.06 1.14 2.45
CA GLY A 74 1.38 1.42 3.02
C GLY A 74 2.32 2.15 2.06
N ARG A 75 2.29 1.81 0.76
CA ARG A 75 3.18 2.39 -0.25
C ARG A 75 2.80 3.82 -0.65
N PHE A 76 1.50 4.08 -0.77
CA PHE A 76 0.98 5.42 -1.07
C PHE A 76 0.74 6.25 0.20
N VAL A 77 1.20 5.76 1.37
CA VAL A 77 1.06 6.35 2.70
C VAL A 77 -0.33 6.98 2.87
N ILE A 78 -1.35 6.14 2.67
CA ILE A 78 -2.74 6.55 2.74
C ILE A 78 -3.07 6.76 4.22
N THR A 79 -3.01 8.01 4.67
CA THR A 79 -3.25 8.36 6.08
C THR A 79 -4.73 8.54 6.42
N ALA A 80 -5.57 8.79 5.40
CA ALA A 80 -7.00 9.02 5.57
C ALA A 80 -7.79 8.49 4.36
N LEU A 81 -9.06 8.19 4.56
CA LEU A 81 -9.98 7.75 3.51
C LEU A 81 -11.21 8.68 3.45
N PRO A 82 -11.80 8.89 2.26
CA PRO A 82 -11.27 8.53 0.94
C PRO A 82 -10.14 9.48 0.51
N THR A 83 -9.09 8.93 -0.09
CA THR A 83 -7.99 9.70 -0.69
C THR A 83 -7.96 9.47 -2.19
N ILE A 84 -7.84 10.57 -2.94
CA ILE A 84 -7.79 10.57 -4.41
C ILE A 84 -6.39 10.96 -4.85
N TYR A 85 -5.83 10.19 -5.77
CA TYR A 85 -4.56 10.45 -6.41
C TYR A 85 -4.75 10.66 -7.90
N HIS A 86 -4.07 11.68 -8.42
CA HIS A 86 -3.88 11.91 -9.84
C HIS A 86 -2.51 11.37 -10.24
N CYS A 87 -2.46 10.58 -11.32
CA CYS A 87 -1.23 10.01 -11.84
C CYS A 87 -1.09 10.40 -13.31
N LYS A 88 0.03 11.04 -13.65
CA LYS A 88 0.37 11.42 -15.02
C LYS A 88 1.87 11.32 -15.19
N ASP A 89 2.32 10.65 -16.25
CA ASP A 89 3.73 10.47 -16.59
C ASP A 89 4.58 9.89 -15.44
N GLY A 90 3.97 9.01 -14.63
CA GLY A 90 4.63 8.41 -13.45
C GLY A 90 4.71 9.30 -12.22
N GLU A 91 4.23 10.55 -12.29
CA GLU A 91 4.12 11.45 -11.15
C GLU A 91 2.76 11.31 -10.48
N PHE A 92 2.79 11.09 -9.17
CA PHE A 92 1.58 11.01 -8.35
C PHE A 92 1.33 12.35 -7.66
N ARG A 93 0.10 12.83 -7.69
CA ARG A 93 -0.32 14.07 -7.03
C ARG A 93 -1.53 13.79 -6.17
N ARG A 94 -1.51 14.24 -4.92
CA ARG A 94 -2.66 14.07 -4.02
C ARG A 94 -3.68 15.16 -4.32
N TYR A 95 -4.90 14.77 -4.68
CA TYR A 95 -6.00 15.72 -4.83
C TYR A 95 -6.44 16.24 -3.45
N ARG A 96 -6.55 17.56 -3.31
CA ARG A 96 -6.96 18.23 -2.06
C ARG A 96 -8.20 19.12 -2.22
N GLY A 97 -8.80 19.14 -3.41
CA GLY A 97 -9.98 19.95 -3.70
C GLY A 97 -11.27 19.36 -3.15
N THR A 98 -12.38 20.02 -3.48
CA THR A 98 -13.72 19.59 -3.10
C THR A 98 -14.11 18.33 -3.86
N ARG A 99 -14.79 17.41 -3.21
CA ARG A 99 -15.12 16.09 -3.76
C ARG A 99 -16.44 16.09 -4.55
N THR A 100 -16.59 17.02 -5.50
CA THR A 100 -17.77 17.09 -6.38
C THR A 100 -17.40 16.77 -7.81
N LYS A 101 -18.36 16.30 -8.61
CA LYS A 101 -18.15 16.03 -10.04
C LYS A 101 -17.55 17.24 -10.78
N SER A 102 -18.09 18.44 -10.57
CA SER A 102 -17.65 19.65 -11.26
C SER A 102 -16.19 20.00 -10.95
N ASP A 103 -15.79 19.85 -9.68
CA ASP A 103 -14.41 20.13 -9.27
C ASP A 103 -13.42 19.13 -9.87
N PHE A 104 -13.81 17.85 -10.00
CA PHE A 104 -12.96 16.87 -10.68
C PHE A 104 -12.77 17.17 -12.16
N ILE A 105 -13.83 17.57 -12.85
CA ILE A 105 -13.76 17.98 -14.26
C ILE A 105 -12.88 19.21 -14.41
N ASN A 106 -13.07 20.23 -13.57
CA ASN A 106 -12.26 21.45 -13.59
C ASN A 106 -10.79 21.18 -13.26
N PHE A 107 -10.52 20.26 -12.34
CA PHE A 107 -9.16 19.89 -11.97
C PHE A 107 -8.37 19.30 -13.14
N ILE A 108 -9.01 18.44 -13.94
CA ILE A 108 -8.40 17.81 -15.13
C ILE A 108 -8.37 18.81 -16.30
N SER A 109 -9.51 19.39 -16.65
CA SER A 109 -9.64 20.29 -17.81
C SER A 109 -8.91 21.62 -17.63
N GLY A 110 -8.84 22.15 -16.41
CA GLY A 110 -8.14 23.39 -16.06
C GLY A 110 -6.66 23.17 -15.71
N GLU A 111 -6.18 21.93 -15.78
CA GLU A 111 -4.81 21.55 -15.46
C GLU A 111 -4.33 22.02 -14.07
N GLU A 112 -5.25 22.15 -13.10
CA GLU A 112 -4.96 22.61 -11.75
C GLU A 112 -3.92 21.71 -11.05
N TRP A 113 -3.83 20.44 -11.48
CA TRP A 113 -2.82 19.48 -11.06
C TRP A 113 -1.38 19.98 -11.25
N LYS A 114 -1.11 20.90 -12.19
CA LYS A 114 0.22 21.50 -12.38
C LYS A 114 0.69 22.31 -11.17
N SER A 115 -0.24 22.87 -10.40
CA SER A 115 0.07 23.65 -9.20
C SER A 115 0.31 22.79 -7.96
N ILE A 116 -0.05 21.50 -8.01
CA ILE A 116 0.12 20.57 -6.90
C ILE A 116 1.50 19.94 -7.01
N GLU A 117 2.30 20.12 -5.96
CA GLU A 117 3.59 19.45 -5.84
C GLU A 117 3.38 17.92 -5.92
N PRO A 118 4.14 17.23 -6.79
CA PRO A 118 4.06 15.79 -6.85
C PRO A 118 4.40 15.21 -5.47
N VAL A 119 3.61 14.21 -5.10
CA VAL A 119 4.02 12.92 -4.55
C VAL A 119 5.51 12.62 -4.62
N SER A 120 6.39 13.37 -3.96
CA SER A 120 7.82 13.13 -4.09
C SER A 120 8.02 11.68 -3.68
N SER A 121 8.54 10.87 -4.60
CA SER A 121 8.86 9.48 -4.36
C SER A 121 10.01 9.35 -3.37
N GLN A 122 10.23 10.34 -2.48
CA GLN A 122 11.20 10.41 -1.41
C GLN A 122 10.94 9.36 -0.31
N PHE A 123 9.86 8.57 -0.41
CA PHE A 123 9.88 7.14 0.00
C PHE A 123 10.67 6.29 -1.00
N GLY A 124 11.78 6.84 -1.45
CA GLY A 124 12.65 6.33 -2.48
C GLY A 124 13.49 5.29 -1.80
N LEU A 125 12.94 4.08 -1.78
CA LEU A 125 13.72 2.91 -2.08
C LEU A 125 15.04 2.80 -1.28
N SER A 126 14.98 2.89 0.05
CA SER A 126 15.76 1.90 0.79
C SER A 126 14.96 0.61 0.71
N SER A 127 15.15 -0.09 -0.40
CA SER A 127 14.55 -1.40 -0.72
C SER A 127 14.64 -2.38 0.45
N PHE A 128 15.65 -2.23 1.30
CA PHE A 128 15.81 -2.98 2.53
C PHE A 128 14.80 -2.61 3.64
N LEU A 129 14.59 -1.33 3.95
CA LEU A 129 13.74 -0.92 5.07
C LEU A 129 12.26 -1.11 4.77
N MET A 130 11.81 -0.79 3.55
CA MET A 130 10.39 -0.94 3.20
C MET A 130 9.99 -2.41 2.97
N SER A 131 10.90 -3.24 2.44
CA SER A 131 10.70 -4.69 2.40
C SER A 131 10.72 -5.30 3.80
N SER A 132 11.61 -4.83 4.67
CA SER A 132 11.67 -5.30 6.07
C SER A 132 10.42 -4.92 6.84
N MET A 133 9.98 -3.66 6.75
CA MET A 133 8.73 -3.22 7.38
C MET A 133 7.52 -3.96 6.80
N SER A 134 7.44 -4.13 5.48
CA SER A 134 6.36 -4.91 4.86
C SER A 134 6.36 -6.36 5.32
N ALA A 135 7.53 -7.01 5.35
CA ALA A 135 7.67 -8.37 5.86
C ALA A 135 7.30 -8.48 7.36
N LEU A 136 7.70 -7.51 8.18
CA LEU A 136 7.32 -7.44 9.60
C LEU A 136 5.81 -7.23 9.79
N PHE A 137 5.18 -6.39 8.97
CA PHE A 137 3.73 -6.20 8.99
C PHE A 137 2.99 -7.46 8.55
N GLN A 138 3.45 -8.13 7.48
CA GLN A 138 2.89 -9.40 7.03
C GLN A 138 3.07 -10.51 8.06
N LEU A 139 4.25 -10.57 8.69
CA LEU A 139 4.55 -11.50 9.79
C LEU A 139 3.62 -11.24 10.99
N SER A 140 3.41 -9.98 11.36
CA SER A 140 2.50 -9.58 12.45
C SER A 140 1.06 -10.02 12.18
N MET A 141 0.58 -9.79 10.95
CA MET A 141 -0.77 -10.20 10.53
C MET A 141 -0.92 -11.73 10.53
N TRP A 142 0.08 -12.46 10.02
CA TRP A 142 0.09 -13.92 10.03
C TRP A 142 0.14 -14.48 11.45
N ILE A 143 0.97 -13.92 12.33
CA ILE A 143 1.04 -14.28 13.75
C ILE A 143 -0.32 -14.09 14.43
N SER A 144 -0.98 -12.95 14.19
CA SER A 144 -2.31 -12.67 14.75
C SER A 144 -3.36 -13.66 14.26
N HIS A 145 -3.27 -14.06 12.98
CA HIS A 145 -4.15 -15.05 12.39
C HIS A 145 -3.92 -16.45 12.96
N CYS A 146 -2.66 -16.86 13.12
CA CYS A 146 -2.28 -18.13 13.76
C CYS A 146 -2.66 -18.16 15.24
N HIS A 147 -2.51 -17.05 15.97
CA HIS A 147 -2.91 -16.96 17.37
C HIS A 147 -4.42 -17.17 17.54
N ASN A 148 -5.23 -16.51 16.71
CA ASN A 148 -6.69 -16.70 16.73
C ASN A 148 -7.05 -18.14 16.31
N TYR A 149 -6.46 -18.67 15.24
CA TYR A 149 -6.71 -20.04 14.78
C TYR A 149 -6.35 -21.11 15.82
N LEU A 150 -5.21 -20.98 16.51
CA LEU A 150 -4.80 -21.89 17.58
C LEU A 150 -5.69 -21.75 18.82
N THR A 151 -6.13 -20.55 19.14
CA THR A 151 -7.00 -20.29 20.30
C THR A 151 -8.40 -20.90 20.07
N GLU A 152 -8.92 -20.85 18.85
CA GLU A 152 -10.26 -21.34 18.50
C GLU A 152 -10.31 -22.85 18.23
N ASN A 153 -9.34 -23.41 17.49
CA ASN A 153 -9.38 -24.83 17.08
C ASN A 153 -8.54 -25.79 17.95
N ALA A 154 -7.50 -25.31 18.63
CA ALA A 154 -6.59 -26.18 19.41
C ALA A 154 -6.79 -26.08 20.92
N GLY A 155 -7.64 -25.16 21.41
CA GLY A 155 -7.96 -25.01 22.84
C GLY A 155 -6.75 -24.73 23.73
N ILE A 156 -5.62 -24.29 23.15
CA ILE A 156 -4.40 -24.06 23.90
C ILE A 156 -4.58 -22.76 24.71
N PRO A 157 -4.34 -22.80 26.03
CA PRO A 157 -4.43 -21.60 26.85
C PRO A 157 -3.44 -20.53 26.37
N VAL A 158 -3.81 -19.24 26.53
CA VAL A 158 -3.05 -18.07 26.08
C VAL A 158 -1.57 -18.08 26.54
N TRP A 159 -1.28 -18.70 27.69
CA TRP A 159 0.07 -18.89 28.24
C TRP A 159 0.95 -19.85 27.43
N GLY A 160 0.38 -20.81 26.72
CA GLY A 160 1.11 -21.70 25.82
C GLY A 160 1.73 -20.95 24.64
N TRP A 161 1.00 -19.98 24.08
CA TRP A 161 1.52 -19.14 23.01
C TRP A 161 2.71 -18.29 23.46
N TYR A 162 2.64 -17.68 24.66
CA TYR A 162 3.76 -16.94 25.24
C TYR A 162 4.98 -17.82 25.51
N ALA A 163 4.80 -19.09 25.90
CA ALA A 163 5.90 -20.03 26.11
C ALA A 163 6.63 -20.37 24.80
N VAL A 164 5.89 -20.57 23.70
CA VAL A 164 6.49 -20.84 22.38
C VAL A 164 7.26 -19.62 21.87
N PHE A 165 6.70 -18.43 22.01
CA PHE A 165 7.36 -17.19 21.56
C PHE A 165 8.65 -16.90 22.34
N THR A 166 8.65 -17.14 23.66
CA THR A 166 9.84 -16.96 24.49
C THR A 166 10.93 -17.98 24.17
N LEU A 167 10.58 -19.25 23.93
CA LEU A 167 11.53 -20.28 23.50
C LEU A 167 12.14 -19.94 22.14
N ALA A 168 11.33 -19.51 21.17
CA ALA A 168 11.79 -19.10 19.85
C ALA A 168 12.73 -17.88 19.91
N THR A 169 12.41 -16.89 20.74
CA THR A 169 13.26 -15.70 20.95
C THR A 169 14.59 -16.08 21.60
N LEU A 170 14.59 -16.96 22.61
CA LEU A 170 15.81 -17.46 23.25
C LEU A 170 16.70 -18.20 22.27
N PHE A 171 16.12 -19.08 21.45
CA PHE A 171 16.83 -19.85 20.45
C PHE A 171 17.44 -18.94 19.36
N SER A 172 16.65 -18.00 18.85
CA SER A 172 17.11 -16.98 17.89
C SER A 172 18.27 -16.16 18.44
N ARG A 173 18.19 -15.72 19.70
CA ARG A 173 19.25 -14.95 20.38
C ARG A 173 20.53 -15.77 20.55
N LEU A 174 20.41 -17.05 20.88
CA LEU A 174 21.56 -17.93 21.06
C LEU A 174 22.27 -18.20 19.73
N ILE A 175 21.50 -18.44 18.66
CA ILE A 175 22.04 -18.59 17.30
C ILE A 175 22.75 -17.30 16.84
N LEU A 176 22.11 -16.14 16.99
CA LEU A 176 22.68 -14.86 16.57
C LEU A 176 24.00 -14.58 17.32
N GLY A 177 24.05 -14.89 18.61
CA GLY A 177 25.27 -14.76 19.42
C GLY A 177 26.41 -15.66 18.94
N LEU A 178 26.12 -16.94 18.65
CA LEU A 178 27.12 -17.88 18.11
C LEU A 178 27.64 -17.44 16.74
N ILE A 179 26.76 -16.95 15.86
CA ILE A 179 27.14 -16.42 14.54
C ILE A 179 28.07 -15.22 14.69
N ILE A 180 27.77 -14.28 15.60
CA ILE A 180 28.62 -13.10 15.83
C ILE A 180 30.01 -13.50 16.34
N VAL A 181 30.10 -14.45 17.27
CA VAL A 181 31.40 -14.95 17.77
C VAL A 181 32.19 -15.60 16.63
N PHE A 182 31.54 -16.44 15.83
CA PHE A 182 32.19 -17.10 14.70
C PHE A 182 32.69 -16.09 13.65
N LEU A 183 31.92 -15.04 13.38
CA LEU A 183 32.33 -13.95 12.49
C LEU A 183 33.48 -13.14 13.09
N ALA A 184 33.50 -12.89 14.40
CA ALA A 184 34.59 -12.20 15.08
C ALA A 184 35.91 -12.99 15.00
N ASP A 185 35.84 -14.32 15.18
CA ASP A 185 37.00 -15.22 15.00
C ASP A 185 37.48 -15.25 13.53
N CYS A 186 36.57 -15.11 12.56
CA CYS A 186 36.94 -15.00 11.14
C CYS A 186 37.58 -13.66 10.78
N ILE A 187 37.12 -12.56 11.37
CA ILE A 187 37.57 -11.18 11.04
C ILE A 187 38.88 -10.84 11.76
N CYS A 188 39.08 -11.36 12.97
CA CYS A 188 40.31 -11.23 13.73
C CYS A 188 41.03 -12.59 13.78
N PRO A 189 41.63 -13.07 12.68
CA PRO A 189 42.48 -14.23 12.75
C PRO A 189 43.63 -13.89 13.69
N SER A 190 43.66 -14.55 14.84
CA SER A 190 44.76 -14.46 15.78
C SER A 190 46.05 -14.74 15.01
N LYS A 191 46.85 -13.70 14.79
CA LYS A 191 48.22 -13.86 14.27
C LYS A 191 48.95 -14.72 15.30
N LYS A 192 49.17 -15.99 14.95
CA LYS A 192 50.16 -16.85 15.59
C LYS A 192 51.55 -16.25 15.46
#